data_AF-A0A2D4PEU4-F1
#
_entry.id   AF-A0A2D4PEU4-F1
#
_cell.length_a   1.000
_cell.length_b   1.000
_cell.length_c   1.000
_cell.angle_alpha   90.00
_cell.angle_beta   90.00
_cell.angle_gamma   90.00
#
_symmetry.space_group_name_H-M   'P 1'
#
loop_
_entity.id
_entity.type
_entity.pdbx_description
1 polymer ?
#
loop_
_entity_poly.entity_id
_entity_poly.type
_entity_poly.pdbx_seq_one_letter_code
_entity_poly.pdbx_strand_id
1 'polypeptide(L)'
;KQKHFFYFPVIYLYHQSFGPIEYKGPMNAVYIEKFVRRVMTPLLYISSQSKLQRFLSSYEPGVLGYFEFNASPQPPGYLTFFASALHSLKKDYLGTIHFGVI
;
A
#
# COMPACT_ATOMS: atom_id res chain seq x y z
N LYS A 1 -18.97 23.85 16.14
CA LYS A 1 -18.79 22.48 16.70
C LYS A 1 -19.14 21.47 15.61
N GLN A 2 -18.15 20.86 14.94
CA GLN A 2 -18.40 19.79 13.97
C GLN A 2 -18.93 18.56 14.71
N LYS A 3 -20.10 18.05 14.31
CA LYS A 3 -20.64 16.80 14.84
C LYS A 3 -19.85 15.65 14.22
N HIS A 4 -19.02 14.97 15.02
CA HIS A 4 -18.54 13.65 14.65
C HIS A 4 -19.74 12.70 14.71
N PHE A 5 -20.34 12.45 13.55
CA PHE A 5 -21.32 11.38 13.43
C PHE A 5 -20.53 10.07 13.49
N PHE A 6 -20.67 9.36 14.60
CA PHE A 6 -20.22 7.98 14.69
C PHE A 6 -21.05 7.15 13.71
N TYR A 7 -20.38 6.40 12.84
CA TYR A 7 -21.01 5.40 11.97
C TYR A 7 -20.46 4.04 12.31
N PHE A 8 -21.29 3.02 12.16
CA PHE A 8 -20.93 1.64 12.40
C PHE A 8 -21.59 0.77 11.33
N PRO A 9 -20.96 -0.35 10.93
CA PRO A 9 -19.67 -0.84 11.40
C PRO A 9 -18.48 -0.06 10.83
N VAL A 10 -17.35 -0.05 11.55
CA VAL A 10 -16.06 0.46 11.05
C VAL A 10 -15.03 -0.66 11.16
N ILE A 11 -14.29 -0.89 10.09
CA ILE A 11 -13.21 -1.89 10.05
C ILE A 11 -11.88 -1.15 10.01
N TYR A 12 -11.02 -1.42 11.00
CA TYR A 12 -9.65 -0.94 11.03
C TYR A 12 -8.68 -2.11 10.90
N LEU A 13 -7.69 -1.95 10.04
CA LEU A 13 -6.55 -2.85 9.96
C LEU A 13 -5.34 -2.21 10.63
N TYR A 14 -4.67 -2.96 11.49
CA TYR A 14 -3.47 -2.54 12.20
C TYR A 14 -2.27 -3.24 11.58
N HIS A 15 -1.32 -2.45 11.07
CA HIS A 15 -0.05 -2.94 10.58
C HIS A 15 1.01 -2.78 11.69
N GLN A 16 1.98 -3.70 11.77
CA GLN A 16 2.95 -3.72 12.87
C GLN A 16 3.70 -2.38 13.05
N SER A 17 4.04 -1.72 11.94
CA SER A 17 4.79 -0.46 11.92
C SER A 17 3.94 0.77 11.58
N PHE A 18 2.63 0.61 11.36
CA PHE A 18 1.79 1.68 10.84
C PHE A 18 0.36 1.61 11.38
N GLY A 19 -0.09 2.75 11.91
CA GLY A 19 -1.33 2.89 12.68
C GLY A 19 -2.61 2.57 11.89
N PRO A 20 -3.78 2.69 12.53
CA PRO A 20 -5.02 2.13 12.03
C PRO A 20 -5.35 2.66 10.63
N ILE A 21 -5.48 1.73 9.69
CA ILE A 21 -5.92 2.01 8.33
C ILE A 21 -7.39 1.62 8.27
N GLU A 22 -8.25 2.63 8.12
CA GLU A 22 -9.68 2.42 7.99
C GLU A 22 -10.02 1.84 6.61
N TYR A 23 -10.79 0.77 6.59
CA TYR A 23 -11.34 0.23 5.35
C TYR A 23 -12.58 1.01 4.95
N LYS A 24 -12.50 1.70 3.80
CA LYS A 24 -13.59 2.53 3.23
C LYS A 24 -14.26 1.92 2.00
N GLY A 25 -13.97 0.65 1.71
CA GLY A 25 -14.51 -0.04 0.54
C GLY A 25 -15.86 -0.71 0.77
N PRO A 26 -16.41 -1.35 -0.27
CA PRO A 26 -17.66 -2.09 -0.17
C PRO A 26 -17.61 -3.16 0.92
N MET A 27 -18.69 -3.35 1.67
CA MET A 27 -18.79 -4.38 2.72
C MET A 27 -18.96 -5.79 2.11
N ASN A 28 -17.90 -6.27 1.46
CA ASN A 28 -17.85 -7.52 0.72
C ASN A 28 -16.51 -8.21 1.00
N ALA A 29 -16.56 -9.51 1.30
CA ALA A 29 -15.40 -10.31 1.66
C ALA A 29 -14.24 -10.22 0.65
N VAL A 30 -14.55 -10.20 -0.66
CA VAL A 30 -13.54 -10.12 -1.73
C VAL A 30 -12.77 -8.79 -1.68
N TYR A 31 -13.44 -7.68 -1.39
CA TYR A 31 -12.79 -6.37 -1.33
C TYR A 31 -12.02 -6.18 -0.03
N ILE A 32 -12.55 -6.67 1.09
CA ILE A 32 -11.86 -6.68 2.38
C ILE A 32 -10.58 -7.52 2.29
N GLU A 33 -10.64 -8.70 1.67
CA GLU A 33 -9.48 -9.58 1.48
C GLU A 33 -8.39 -8.91 0.63
N LYS A 34 -8.77 -8.29 -0.49
CA LYS A 34 -7.83 -7.51 -1.33
C LYS A 34 -7.21 -6.36 -0.55
N PHE A 35 -7.97 -5.65 0.27
CA PHE A 35 -7.45 -4.57 1.12
C PHE A 35 -6.44 -5.10 2.14
N VAL A 36 -6.75 -6.20 2.84
CA VAL A 36 -5.83 -6.84 3.79
C VAL A 36 -4.52 -7.23 3.11
N ARG A 37 -4.57 -7.87 1.93
CA ARG A 37 -3.37 -8.23 1.17
C ARG A 37 -2.49 -7.02 0.82
N ARG A 38 -3.11 -5.91 0.39
CA ARG A 38 -2.39 -4.68 0.05
C ARG A 38 -1.71 -4.06 1.26
N VAL A 39 -2.36 -4.06 2.41
CA VAL A 39 -1.74 -3.55 3.65
C VAL A 39 -0.62 -4.48 4.15
N MET A 40 -0.75 -5.79 3.98
CA MET A 40 0.31 -6.75 4.32
C MET A 40 1.53 -6.65 3.38
N THR A 41 1.29 -6.32 2.11
CA THR A 41 2.34 -6.26 1.07
C THR A 41 2.20 -4.96 0.27
N PRO A 42 2.50 -3.80 0.89
CA PRO A 42 2.27 -2.50 0.26
C PRO A 42 3.25 -2.20 -0.87
N LEU A 43 4.37 -2.93 -0.95
CA LEU A 43 5.39 -2.80 -1.99
C LEU A 43 5.51 -4.11 -2.78
N LEU A 44 5.50 -4.00 -4.10
CA LEU A 44 5.81 -5.10 -5.01
C LEU A 44 7.32 -5.18 -5.26
N TYR A 45 7.95 -6.30 -4.93
CA TYR A 45 9.36 -6.53 -5.25
C TYR A 45 9.55 -6.94 -6.72
N ILE A 46 10.26 -6.09 -7.47
CA ILE A 46 10.50 -6.24 -8.91
C ILE A 46 11.92 -6.77 -9.12
N SER A 47 12.02 -8.10 -9.14
CA SER A 47 13.28 -8.82 -9.22
C SER A 47 13.76 -9.11 -10.65
N SER A 48 13.00 -8.70 -11.68
CA SER A 48 13.32 -9.04 -13.07
C SER A 48 12.77 -8.01 -14.06
N GLN A 49 13.39 -7.93 -15.24
CA GLN A 49 12.92 -7.10 -16.33
C GLN A 49 11.48 -7.43 -16.74
N SER A 50 11.09 -8.71 -16.74
CA SER A 50 9.71 -9.12 -17.05
C SER A 50 8.68 -8.60 -16.05
N LYS A 51 9.01 -8.58 -14.74
CA LYS A 51 8.15 -7.97 -13.71
C LYS A 51 8.08 -6.46 -13.86
N LEU A 52 9.21 -5.82 -14.18
CA LEU A 52 9.27 -4.38 -14.43
C LEU A 52 8.39 -4.01 -15.63
N GLN A 53 8.50 -4.74 -16.73
CA GLN A 53 7.66 -4.51 -17.91
C GLN A 53 6.18 -4.67 -17.58
N ARG A 54 5.78 -5.69 -16.81
CA ARG A 54 4.38 -5.84 -16.35
C ARG A 54 3.93 -4.65 -15.50
N PHE A 55 4.78 -4.18 -14.60
CA PHE A 55 4.48 -3.04 -13.74
C PHE A 55 4.26 -1.77 -14.58
N LEU A 56 5.14 -1.52 -15.54
CA LEU A 56 5.07 -0.36 -16.44
C LEU A 56 3.94 -0.45 -17.47
N SER A 57 3.52 -1.66 -17.86
CA SER A 57 2.42 -1.87 -18.80
C SER A 57 1.03 -1.77 -18.16
N SER A 58 0.94 -1.60 -16.84
CA SER A 58 -0.33 -1.45 -16.15
C SER A 58 -0.99 -0.10 -16.49
N TYR A 59 -2.30 -0.09 -16.67
CA TYR A 59 -3.07 1.15 -16.80
C TYR A 59 -3.14 1.95 -15.50
N GLU A 60 -2.96 1.26 -14.36
CA GLU A 60 -3.01 1.89 -13.05
C GLU A 60 -1.68 2.59 -12.74
N PRO A 61 -1.71 3.82 -12.18
CA PRO A 61 -0.51 4.57 -11.85
C PRO A 61 0.39 3.79 -10.90
N GLY A 62 1.69 3.81 -11.18
CA GLY A 62 2.70 3.13 -10.38
C GLY A 62 3.79 4.10 -9.91
N VAL A 63 4.26 3.92 -8.68
CA VAL A 63 5.45 4.59 -8.15
C VAL A 63 6.54 3.54 -7.97
N LEU A 64 7.72 3.78 -8.54
CA LEU A 64 8.84 2.85 -8.50
C LEU A 64 10.01 3.47 -7.74
N GLY A 65 10.49 2.79 -6.71
CA GLY A 65 11.69 3.16 -5.97
C GLY A 65 12.83 2.18 -6.23
N TYR A 66 14.03 2.71 -6.48
CA TYR A 66 15.26 1.91 -6.54
C TYR A 66 16.00 2.04 -5.21
N PHE A 67 16.38 0.92 -4.60
CA PHE A 67 17.11 0.92 -3.34
C PHE A 67 18.22 -0.14 -3.35
N GLU A 68 19.45 0.27 -3.05
CA GLU A 68 20.61 -0.64 -3.04
C GLU A 68 20.66 -1.47 -1.74
N PHE A 69 19.88 -2.55 -1.65
CA PHE A 69 19.85 -3.43 -0.48
C PHE A 69 21.15 -4.22 -0.26
N ASN A 70 21.99 -4.36 -1.30
CA ASN A 70 23.30 -5.00 -1.16
C ASN A 70 24.27 -4.14 -0.32
N ALA A 71 24.12 -2.82 -0.38
CA ALA A 71 24.99 -1.88 0.34
C ALA A 71 24.52 -1.62 1.78
N SER A 72 23.22 -1.74 2.04
CA SER A 72 22.64 -1.57 3.38
C SER A 72 21.37 -2.41 3.55
N PRO A 73 21.18 -3.08 4.69
CA PRO A 73 19.91 -3.77 4.99
C PRO A 73 18.72 -2.80 5.12
N GLN A 74 18.99 -1.51 5.30
CA GLN A 74 17.99 -0.46 5.31
C GLN A 74 18.51 0.75 4.51
N PRO A 75 18.35 0.73 3.18
CA PRO A 75 18.78 1.85 2.34
C PRO A 75 18.08 3.15 2.74
N PRO A 76 18.78 4.30 2.68
CA PRO A 76 18.17 5.59 2.97
C PRO A 76 16.89 5.82 2.15
N GLY A 77 15.83 6.29 2.82
CA GLY A 77 14.54 6.58 2.17
C GLY A 77 13.61 5.39 1.97
N TYR A 78 14.08 4.13 2.10
CA TYR A 78 13.24 2.95 1.91
C TYR A 78 12.05 2.92 2.89
N LEU A 79 12.28 3.20 4.17
CA LEU A 79 11.21 3.24 5.17
C LEU A 79 10.19 4.34 4.90
N THR A 80 10.64 5.51 4.43
CA THR A 80 9.76 6.62 4.06
C THR A 80 8.91 6.24 2.85
N PHE A 81 9.51 5.54 1.87
CA PHE A 81 8.79 5.02 0.72
C PHE A 81 7.75 3.97 1.11
N PHE A 82 8.12 3.02 1.97
CA PHE A 82 7.21 2.01 2.54
C PHE A 82 6.04 2.66 3.32
N ALA A 83 6.32 3.62 4.18
CA ALA A 83 5.28 4.36 4.91
C ALA A 83 4.38 5.15 3.95
N SER A 84 4.92 5.69 2.86
CA SER A 84 4.16 6.42 1.85
C SER A 84 3.17 5.49 1.12
N ALA A 85 3.57 4.25 0.84
CA ALA A 85 2.69 3.23 0.28
C ALA A 85 1.54 2.85 1.24
N LEU A 86 1.81 2.75 2.55
CA LEU A 86 0.75 2.52 3.54
C LEU A 86 -0.17 3.74 3.71
N HIS A 87 0.39 4.95 3.66
CA HIS A 87 -0.39 6.19 3.68
C HIS A 87 -1.32 6.32 2.46
N SER A 88 -0.89 5.87 1.27
CA SER A 88 -1.73 5.93 0.07
C SER A 88 -2.99 5.08 0.23
N LEU A 89 -2.88 3.89 0.84
CA LEU A 89 -4.00 2.98 1.09
C LEU A 89 -5.07 3.57 2.03
N LYS A 90 -4.71 4.53 2.88
CA LYS A 90 -5.67 5.27 3.73
C LYS A 90 -6.58 6.18 2.89
N LYS A 91 -6.07 6.71 1.77
CA LYS A 91 -6.81 7.57 0.85
C LYS A 91 -7.46 6.78 -0.27
N ASP A 92 -6.79 5.75 -0.76
CA ASP A 92 -7.15 4.92 -1.90
C ASP A 92 -7.19 3.45 -1.49
N TYR A 93 -8.31 3.04 -0.88
CA TYR A 93 -8.50 1.67 -0.42
C TYR A 93 -8.59 0.64 -1.57
N LEU A 94 -8.89 1.11 -2.79
CA LEU A 94 -8.91 0.26 -3.98
C LEU A 94 -7.49 -0.10 -4.44
N GLY A 95 -6.47 0.63 -3.97
CA GLY A 95 -5.07 0.40 -4.33
C GLY A 95 -4.79 0.73 -5.79
N THR A 96 -5.44 1.77 -6.31
CA THR A 96 -5.26 2.30 -7.67
C THR A 96 -3.82 2.75 -7.91
N ILE A 97 -3.10 3.15 -6.85
CA ILE A 97 -1.67 3.45 -6.92
C ILE A 97 -0.86 2.25 -6.44
N HIS A 98 -0.07 1.68 -7.33
CA HIS A 98 0.85 0.59 -7.01
C HIS A 98 2.23 1.12 -6.64
N PHE A 99 2.85 0.54 -5.62
CA PHE A 99 4.22 0.86 -5.25
C PHE A 99 5.12 -0.34 -5.56
N GLY A 100 6.20 -0.09 -6.29
CA GLY A 100 7.20 -1.08 -6.66
C GLY A 100 8.57 -0.73 -6.08
N VAL A 101 9.34 -1.76 -5.74
CA VAL A 101 10.73 -1.63 -5.33
C VAL A 101 11.63 -2.53 -6.18
N ILE A 102 12.73 -1.96 -6.65
CA ILE A 102 13.84 -2.67 -7.31
C ILE A 102 15.03 -2.68 -6.36
#